data_AF-A0A518G301-F1
#
_entry.id   AF-A0A518G301-F1
#
_cell.length_a   1.000
_cell.length_b   1.000
_cell.length_c   1.000
_cell.angle_alpha   90.00
_cell.angle_beta   90.00
_cell.angle_gamma   90.00
#
_symmetry.space_group_name_H-M   'P 1'
#
loop_
_entity.id
_entity.type
_entity.pdbx_description
1 polymer ?
#
loop_
_entity_poly.entity_id
_entity_poly.type
_entity_poly.pdbx_seq_one_letter_code
_entity_poly.pdbx_strand_id
1 'polypeptide(L)'
;MCEAITAINTAIDEAVAAQEAGDYRVALARIESAWMRICTMPDSEFEGESLTWSRDGIRNLMQWLQQRVNQQAGNEASASGRGSIIRPADVTYRRH
;
A
#
# COMPACT_ATOMS: atom_id res chain seq x y z
N MET A 1 -8.74 15.61 21.07
CA MET A 1 -8.16 14.93 19.89
C MET A 1 -7.22 13.88 20.41
N CYS A 2 -7.63 12.63 20.26
CA CYS A 2 -6.84 11.46 20.56
C CYS A 2 -5.67 11.45 19.56
N GLU A 3 -4.44 11.41 20.09
CA GLU A 3 -3.20 11.47 19.30
C GLU A 3 -3.18 10.46 18.14
N ALA A 4 -3.84 9.32 18.35
CA ALA A 4 -3.96 8.24 17.38
C ALA A 4 -4.83 8.59 16.14
N ILE A 5 -5.89 9.37 16.30
CA ILE A 5 -6.76 9.77 15.18
C ILE A 5 -6.09 10.84 14.33
N THR A 6 -5.39 11.78 14.97
CA THR A 6 -4.51 12.72 14.25
C THR A 6 -3.47 11.98 13.43
N ALA A 7 -2.81 10.97 14.00
CA ALA A 7 -1.83 10.16 13.28
C ALA A 7 -2.43 9.39 12.08
N ILE A 8 -3.67 8.89 12.21
CA ILE A 8 -4.39 8.25 11.09
C ILE A 8 -4.66 9.28 9.98
N ASN A 9 -5.22 10.44 10.32
CA ASN A 9 -5.53 11.48 9.33
C ASN A 9 -4.27 11.97 8.62
N THR A 10 -3.17 12.19 9.35
CA THR A 10 -1.87 12.54 8.75
C THR A 10 -1.36 11.45 7.81
N ALA A 11 -1.43 10.17 8.19
CA ALA A 11 -0.99 9.08 7.32
C ALA A 11 -1.82 8.96 6.03
N ILE A 12 -3.11 9.27 6.09
CA ILE A 12 -3.98 9.31 4.90
C ILE A 12 -3.60 10.49 4.00
N ASP A 13 -3.37 11.67 4.57
CA ASP A 13 -2.96 12.87 3.82
C ASP A 13 -1.60 12.65 3.11
N GLU A 14 -0.61 12.09 3.82
CA GLU A 14 0.67 11.69 3.24
C GLU A 14 0.50 10.67 2.11
N ALA A 15 -0.46 9.75 2.23
CA ALA A 15 -0.72 8.78 1.19
C ALA A 15 -1.35 9.41 -0.07
N VAL A 16 -2.26 10.36 0.10
CA VAL A 16 -2.85 11.12 -1.00
C VAL A 16 -1.76 11.94 -1.70
N ALA A 17 -0.90 12.63 -0.95
CA ALA A 17 0.22 13.37 -1.51
C ALA A 17 1.18 12.47 -2.31
N ALA A 18 1.51 11.29 -1.77
CA ALA A 18 2.34 10.31 -2.48
C ALA A 18 1.65 9.75 -3.74
N GLN A 19 0.33 9.57 -3.70
CA GLN A 19 -0.45 9.18 -4.87
C GLN A 19 -0.40 10.27 -5.96
N GLU A 20 -0.56 11.54 -5.59
CA GLU A 20 -0.48 12.69 -6.52
C GLU A 20 0.92 12.84 -7.12
N ALA A 21 1.97 12.50 -6.36
CA ALA A 21 3.34 12.41 -6.86
C ALA A 21 3.59 11.21 -7.80
N GLY A 22 2.66 10.24 -7.87
CA GLY A 22 2.81 9.01 -8.65
C GLY A 22 3.60 7.90 -7.93
N ASP A 23 3.97 8.12 -6.67
CA ASP A 23 4.67 7.18 -5.80
C ASP A 23 3.70 6.20 -5.12
N TYR A 24 3.03 5.37 -5.93
CA TYR A 24 1.98 4.47 -5.46
C TYR A 24 2.46 3.44 -4.42
N ARG A 25 3.76 3.10 -4.42
CA ARG A 25 4.37 2.20 -3.40
C ARG A 25 4.43 2.87 -2.03
N VAL A 26 4.79 4.15 -1.99
CA VAL A 26 4.84 4.94 -0.75
C VAL A 26 3.43 5.19 -0.24
N ALA A 27 2.50 5.55 -1.14
CA ALA A 27 1.09 5.73 -0.82
C ALA A 27 0.48 4.46 -0.19
N LEU A 28 0.74 3.28 -0.76
CA LEU A 28 0.24 2.02 -0.24
C LEU A 28 0.76 1.75 1.19
N ALA A 29 2.06 1.91 1.42
CA ALA A 29 2.65 1.68 2.74
C ALA A 29 2.06 2.61 3.82
N ARG A 30 1.75 3.85 3.47
CA ARG A 30 1.13 4.83 4.37
C ARG A 30 -0.33 4.47 4.70
N ILE A 31 -1.11 4.07 3.71
CA ILE A 31 -2.48 3.59 3.91
C ILE A 31 -2.53 2.30 4.72
N GLU A 32 -1.65 1.33 4.48
CA GLU A 32 -1.58 0.11 5.29
C GLU A 32 -1.27 0.43 6.76
N SER A 33 -0.36 1.38 7.00
CA SER A 33 -0.02 1.85 8.35
C SER A 33 -1.21 2.55 9.04
N ALA A 34 -2.00 3.32 8.30
CA ALA A 34 -3.25 3.92 8.80
C ALA A 34 -4.31 2.85 9.11
N TRP A 35 -4.48 1.88 8.22
CA TRP A 35 -5.45 0.79 8.36
C TRP A 35 -5.12 -0.11 9.56
N MET A 36 -3.86 -0.47 9.75
CA MET A 36 -3.43 -1.25 10.93
C MET A 36 -3.79 -0.53 12.23
N ARG A 37 -3.54 0.79 12.31
CA ARG A 37 -3.90 1.58 13.49
C ARG A 37 -5.41 1.57 13.75
N ILE A 38 -6.22 1.72 12.69
CA ILE A 38 -7.68 1.64 12.79
C ILE A 38 -8.12 0.28 13.32
N CYS A 39 -7.54 -0.82 12.83
CA CYS A 39 -7.88 -2.17 13.30
C CYS A 39 -7.43 -2.46 14.72
N THR A 40 -6.38 -1.79 15.21
CA THR A 40 -5.89 -1.98 16.59
C THR A 40 -6.62 -1.12 17.63
N MET A 41 -7.39 -0.12 17.21
CA MET A 41 -8.13 0.74 18.14
C MET A 41 -9.54 0.18 18.42
N PRO A 42 -9.97 0.17 19.69
CA PRO A 42 -11.35 -0.19 20.03
C PRO A 42 -12.33 0.89 19.52
N ASP A 43 -13.53 0.47 19.11
CA ASP A 43 -14.54 1.37 18.53
C ASP A 43 -14.91 2.56 19.43
N SER A 44 -14.77 2.42 20.75
CA SER A 44 -15.01 3.49 21.73
C SER A 44 -14.03 4.67 21.62
N GLU A 45 -12.82 4.48 21.09
CA GLU A 45 -11.89 5.57 20.80
C GLU A 45 -12.34 6.41 19.59
N PHE A 46 -13.27 5.88 18.79
CA PHE A 46 -13.88 6.59 17.67
C PHE A 46 -15.23 7.25 18.05
N GLU A 47 -15.77 7.00 19.26
CA GLU A 47 -17.09 7.50 19.69
C GLU A 47 -17.17 9.03 19.91
N GLY A 48 -16.09 9.78 19.67
CA GLY A 48 -16.07 11.24 19.78
C GLY A 48 -15.32 11.97 18.66
N GLU A 49 -14.74 11.24 17.70
CA GLU A 49 -13.83 11.83 16.73
C GLU A 49 -14.14 11.37 15.30
N SER A 50 -14.32 12.35 14.42
CA SER A 50 -14.58 12.10 13.00
C SER A 50 -13.27 11.76 12.30
N LEU A 51 -13.09 10.49 11.95
CA LEU A 51 -12.19 10.14 10.86
C LEU A 51 -12.64 10.92 9.61
N THR A 52 -11.72 11.68 9.00
CA THR A 52 -12.04 12.44 7.77
C THR A 52 -12.45 11.51 6.63
N TRP A 53 -11.95 10.27 6.67
CA TRP A 53 -12.27 9.21 5.72
C TRP A 53 -12.99 8.06 6.42
N SER A 54 -14.10 7.61 5.84
CA SER A 54 -14.76 6.39 6.31
C SER A 54 -13.84 5.19 6.17
N ARG A 55 -13.94 4.21 7.08
CA ARG A 55 -13.15 2.96 7.04
C ARG A 55 -13.26 2.27 5.68
N ASP A 56 -14.44 2.27 5.07
CA ASP A 56 -14.67 1.70 3.74
C ASP A 56 -13.92 2.48 2.64
N GLY A 57 -13.85 3.81 2.74
CA GLY A 57 -13.07 4.64 1.83
C GLY A 57 -11.58 4.33 1.88
N ILE A 58 -11.03 4.15 3.08
CA ILE A 58 -9.62 3.78 3.29
C ILE A 58 -9.34 2.39 2.70
N ARG A 59 -10.25 1.43 2.92
CA ARG A 59 -10.14 0.08 2.35
C ARG A 59 -10.18 0.09 0.82
N ASN A 60 -11.09 0.85 0.22
CA ASN A 60 -11.18 0.99 -1.24
C ASN A 60 -9.91 1.62 -1.81
N LEU A 61 -9.39 2.67 -1.17
CA LEU A 61 -8.13 3.32 -1.56
C LEU A 61 -6.95 2.35 -1.49
N MET A 62 -6.86 1.55 -0.43
CA MET A 62 -5.83 0.52 -0.28
C MET A 62 -5.87 -0.50 -1.43
N GLN A 63 -7.05 -1.03 -1.77
CA GLN A 63 -7.21 -1.99 -2.87
C GLN A 63 -6.84 -1.37 -4.22
N TRP A 64 -7.25 -0.12 -4.45
CA TRP A 64 -6.91 0.61 -5.66
C TRP A 64 -5.40 0.84 -5.81
N LEU A 65 -4.73 1.28 -4.74
CA LEU A 65 -3.27 1.46 -4.70
C LEU A 65 -2.53 0.14 -4.93
N GLN A 66 -3.01 -0.94 -4.32
CA GLN A 66 -2.42 -2.27 -4.49
C GLN A 66 -2.52 -2.76 -5.95
N GLN A 67 -3.64 -2.51 -6.63
CA GLN A 67 -3.74 -2.77 -8.07
C GLN A 67 -2.74 -1.92 -8.87
N ARG A 68 -2.63 -0.61 -8.58
CA ARG A 68 -1.69 0.29 -9.29
C ARG A 68 -0.25 -0.15 -9.15
N VAL A 69 0.19 -0.51 -7.94
CA VAL A 69 1.54 -1.02 -7.69
C VAL A 69 1.79 -2.31 -8.47
N ASN A 70 0.83 -3.24 -8.49
CA ASN A 70 0.96 -4.48 -9.25
C ASN A 70 0.99 -4.25 -10.77
N GLN A 71 0.21 -3.30 -11.28
CA GLN A 71 0.25 -2.92 -12.69
C GLN A 71 1.56 -2.24 -13.09
N GLN A 72 2.14 -1.40 -12.23
CA GLN A 72 3.49 -0.86 -12.47
C GLN A 72 4.53 -1.98 -12.55
N ALA A 73 4.53 -2.93 -11.60
CA ALA A 73 5.45 -4.06 -11.62
C ALA A 73 5.27 -4.95 -12.87
N GLY A 74 4.04 -5.19 -13.32
CA GLY A 74 3.75 -5.93 -14.54
C GLY A 74 4.16 -5.18 -15.83
N ASN A 75 4.10 -3.85 -15.82
CA ASN A 75 4.53 -3.03 -16.94
C ASN A 75 6.06 -2.92 -17.02
N GLU A 76 6.78 -2.93 -15.89
CA GLU A 76 8.25 -3.05 -15.84
C GLU A 76 8.74 -4.42 -16.37
N ALA A 77 8.03 -5.50 -16.04
CA ALA A 77 8.29 -6.83 -16.59
C ALA A 77 8.03 -6.88 -18.12
N SER A 78 7.02 -6.15 -18.60
CA SER A 78 6.69 -6.07 -20.04
C SER A 78 7.63 -5.13 -20.81
N ALA A 79 8.12 -4.05 -20.18
CA ALA A 79 9.10 -3.12 -20.76
C ALA A 79 10.50 -3.74 -20.85
N SER A 80 10.82 -4.69 -19.97
CA SER A 80 12.02 -5.54 -20.09
C SER A 80 11.85 -6.70 -21.11
N GLY A 81 10.67 -6.79 -21.75
CA GLY A 81 10.30 -7.82 -22.72
C GLY A 81 10.82 -7.61 -24.14
N ARG A 82 11.93 -6.87 -24.33
CA ARG A 82 12.72 -6.92 -25.57
C ARG A 82 14.11 -7.50 -25.28
N GLY A 83 14.13 -8.83 -25.17
CA GLY A 83 15.30 -9.65 -25.47
C GLY A 83 16.08 -10.19 -24.27
N SER A 84 15.66 -11.34 -23.73
CA SER A 84 16.42 -12.60 -23.91
C SER A 84 15.92 -13.71 -22.97
N ILE A 85 15.40 -14.76 -23.60
CA ILE A 85 15.73 -16.18 -23.36
C ILE A 85 15.47 -16.73 -21.95
N ILE A 86 14.35 -17.45 -21.83
CA ILE A 86 14.23 -18.57 -20.89
C ILE A 86 15.30 -19.61 -21.25
N ARG A 87 16.20 -19.92 -20.32
CA ARG A 87 16.99 -21.17 -20.30
C ARG A 87 16.82 -21.83 -18.92
N PRO A 88 16.11 -22.96 -18.82
CA PRO A 88 16.07 -23.77 -17.60
C PRO A 88 17.22 -24.77 -17.65
N ALA A 89 18.43 -24.33 -17.35
CA ALA A 89 19.58 -25.23 -17.17
C ALA A 89 20.72 -24.51 -16.45
N ASP A 90 20.61 -24.34 -15.13
CA ASP A 90 21.70 -24.69 -14.21
C ASP A 90 21.18 -24.62 -12.76
N VAL A 91 20.39 -25.62 -12.36
CA VAL A 91 20.32 -25.97 -10.95
C VAL A 91 21.41 -27.02 -10.75
N THR A 92 22.67 -26.60 -10.65
CA THR A 92 23.72 -27.47 -10.15
C THR A 92 23.52 -27.59 -8.64
N TYR A 93 22.67 -28.54 -8.25
CA TYR A 93 22.63 -29.07 -6.90
C TYR A 93 23.77 -30.10 -6.79
N ARG A 94 24.87 -29.75 -6.12
CA ARG A 94 25.88 -30.74 -5.72
C ARG A 94 25.89 -30.85 -4.20
N ARG A 95 25.25 -31.91 -3.71
CA ARG A 95 25.29 -32.38 -2.33
C ARG A 95 26.16 -33.63 -2.29
N HIS A 96 27.22 -33.56 -1.47
CA HIS A 96 28.19 -34.60 -1.09
C HIS A 96 29.13 -35.18 -2.15
#